data_AF-A0A3D9BU46-F1
#
_entry.id   AF-A0A3D9BU46-F1
#
_cell.length_a   1.000
_cell.length_b   1.000
_cell.length_c   1.000
_cell.angle_alpha   90.00
_cell.angle_beta   90.00
_cell.angle_gamma   90.00
#
_symmetry.space_group_name_H-M   'P 1'
#
loop_
_entity.id
_entity.type
_entity.pdbx_description
1 polymer ?
#
loop_
_entity_poly.entity_id
_entity_poly.type
_entity_poly.pdbx_seq_one_letter_code
_entity_poly.pdbx_strand_id
1 'polypeptide(L)' 'MTSHEKAIYIISELGIAPKKIAEIIKPSLSAVYSKLKGENRNVFTDEDYNLLKNYVLEKSKQIKKL' A
#
# COMPACT_ATOMS: atom_id res chain seq x y z
N MET A 1 13.82 6.19 5.18
CA MET A 1 12.53 6.16 4.46
C MET A 1 11.39 6.40 5.45
N THR A 2 10.54 7.37 5.18
CA THR A 2 9.25 7.59 5.86
C THR A 2 8.29 6.44 5.57
N SER A 3 7.23 6.30 6.37
CA SER A 3 6.18 5.30 6.17
C SER A 3 5.51 5.46 4.81
N HIS A 4 5.42 6.70 4.34
CA HIS A 4 5.04 6.99 2.97
C HIS A 4 5.95 6.35 1.93
N GLU A 5 7.24 6.67 2.00
CA GLU A 5 8.22 6.25 1.01
C GLU A 5 8.27 4.71 0.96
N LYS A 6 8.16 4.05 2.12
CA LYS A 6 8.07 2.59 2.20
C LYS A 6 6.80 2.04 1.55
N ALA A 7 5.64 2.67 1.78
CA ALA A 7 4.38 2.25 1.16
C ALA A 7 4.42 2.43 -0.36
N ILE A 8 4.88 3.58 -0.85
CA ILE A 8 5.06 3.85 -2.29
C ILE A 8 6.03 2.86 -2.92
N TYR A 9 7.15 2.56 -2.25
CA TYR A 9 8.10 1.56 -2.71
C TYR A 9 7.42 0.20 -2.91
N ILE A 10 6.69 -0.30 -1.91
CA ILE A 10 5.94 -1.56 -2.03
C ILE A 10 4.92 -1.52 -3.17
N ILE A 11 4.16 -0.44 -3.29
CA ILE A 11 3.11 -0.28 -4.30
C ILE A 11 3.69 -0.29 -5.71
N SER A 12 4.77 0.46 -5.93
CA SER A 12 5.40 0.63 -7.24
C SER A 12 6.15 -0.64 -7.68
N GLU A 13 7.00 -1.20 -6.82
CA GLU A 13 7.78 -2.40 -7.13
C GLU A 13 6.91 -3.64 -7.40
N LEU A 14 5.77 -3.74 -6.71
CA LEU A 14 4.87 -4.89 -6.85
C LEU A 14 3.66 -4.61 -7.75
N GLY A 15 3.58 -3.42 -8.35
CA GLY A 15 2.52 -3.06 -9.29
C GLY A 15 1.11 -3.15 -8.68
N ILE A 16 0.94 -2.78 -7.40
CA ILE A 16 -0.35 -2.91 -6.71
C ILE A 16 -1.32 -1.83 -7.23
N ALA A 17 -2.40 -2.26 -7.88
CA ALA A 17 -3.39 -1.35 -8.43
C ALA A 17 -4.10 -0.51 -7.33
N PRO A 18 -4.48 0.76 -7.59
CA PRO A 18 -5.18 1.64 -6.64
C PRO A 18 -6.45 1.04 -6.02
N LYS A 19 -7.22 0.30 -6.83
CA LYS A 19 -8.41 -0.43 -6.34
C LYS A 19 -8.04 -1.44 -5.26
N LYS A 20 -6.93 -2.16 -5.43
CA LYS A 20 -6.48 -3.16 -4.46
C LYS A 20 -5.95 -2.52 -3.19
N ILE A 21 -5.27 -1.39 -3.31
CA ILE A 21 -4.83 -0.60 -2.16
C ILE A 21 -6.04 -0.18 -1.33
N ALA A 22 -7.11 0.33 -1.96
CA ALA A 22 -8.35 0.70 -1.27
C ALA A 22 -8.97 -0.46 -0.47
N GLU A 23 -8.92 -1.68 -1.02
CA GLU A 23 -9.38 -2.89 -0.31
C GLU A 23 -8.50 -3.24 0.90
N ILE A 24 -7.18 -3.07 0.80
CA ILE A 24 -6.22 -3.45 1.84
C ILE A 24 -6.27 -2.48 3.02
N ILE A 25 -6.18 -1.18 2.74
CA ILE A 25 -6.10 -0.14 3.77
C ILE A 25 -7.47 0.43 4.17
N LYS A 26 -8.56 0.00 3.50
CA LYS A 26 -9.95 0.43 3.72
C LYS A 26 -10.33 1.92 3.55
N PRO A 27 -9.60 2.81 2.85
CA PRO A 27 -10.12 4.12 2.47
C PRO A 27 -11.01 4.03 1.22
N SER A 28 -11.65 5.15 0.87
CA SER A 28 -12.26 5.31 -0.46
C SER A 28 -11.18 5.32 -1.55
N LEU A 29 -11.54 4.89 -2.77
CA LEU A 29 -10.62 4.89 -3.92
C LEU A 29 -10.08 6.31 -4.24
N SER A 30 -10.91 7.34 -4.06
CA SER A 30 -10.49 8.74 -4.23
C SER A 30 -9.39 9.14 -3.25
N ALA A 31 -9.48 8.68 -1.99
CA ALA A 31 -8.45 8.94 -0.98
C ALA A 31 -7.14 8.21 -1.31
N VAL A 32 -7.20 7.01 -1.92
CA VAL A 32 -6.00 6.33 -2.43
C VAL A 32 -5.33 7.15 -3.52
N TYR A 33 -6.08 7.64 -4.51
CA TYR A 33 -5.52 8.48 -5.57
C TYR A 33 -4.90 9.77 -5.02
N SER A 34 -5.53 10.40 -4.02
CA SER A 34 -4.95 11.56 -3.34
C SER A 34 -3.65 11.21 -2.62
N LYS A 35 -3.60 10.09 -1.89
CA LYS A 35 -2.39 9.60 -1.20
C LYS A 35 -1.25 9.29 -2.19
N LEU A 36 -1.57 8.72 -3.36
CA LEU A 36 -0.60 8.42 -4.41
C LEU A 36 -0.04 9.68 -5.08
N LYS A 37 -0.85 10.74 -5.22
CA LYS A 37 -0.40 12.02 -5.78
C LYS A 37 0.45 12.85 -4.80
N GLY A 38 0.48 12.50 -3.52
CA GLY A 38 1.23 13.24 -2.51
C GLY A 38 0.71 14.65 -2.25
N GLU A 39 -0.51 14.97 -2.70
CA GLU A 39 -1.13 16.27 -2.49
C GLU A 39 -1.45 16.43 -0.99
N ASN A 40 -0.68 17.29 -0.33
CA ASN A 40 -0.81 17.73 1.07
C ASN A 40 -0.41 16.71 2.17
N ARG A 41 0.89 16.66 2.46
CA ARG A 41 1.48 16.63 3.83
C ARG A 41 1.11 15.53 4.84
N ASN A 42 0.36 14.47 4.52
CA ASN A 42 0.47 13.19 5.24
C ASN A 42 -0.15 12.03 4.46
N VAL A 43 0.69 11.05 4.23
CA VAL A 43 1.03 10.52 2.92
C VAL A 43 1.44 9.11 3.36
N PHE A 44 0.59 8.09 3.14
CA PHE A 44 0.54 6.75 3.81
C PHE A 44 1.08 6.63 5.26
N THR A 45 0.21 6.26 6.21
CA THR A 45 0.57 6.08 7.63
C THR A 45 1.41 4.82 7.89
N ASP A 46 1.97 4.68 9.09
CA ASP A 46 2.60 3.43 9.54
C ASP A 46 1.64 2.23 9.45
N GLU A 47 0.37 2.46 9.80
CA GLU A 47 -0.68 1.43 9.68
C GLU A 47 -0.90 1.05 8.22
N ASP A 48 -1.02 2.02 7.32
CA ASP A 48 -1.17 1.75 5.88
C ASP A 48 0.01 0.92 5.36
N TYR A 49 1.24 1.31 5.71
CA TYR A 49 2.45 0.57 5.34
C TYR A 49 2.43 -0.86 5.89
N ASN A 50 2.08 -1.05 7.16
CA ASN A 50 2.04 -2.37 7.77
C ASN A 50 0.98 -3.28 7.12
N LEU A 51 -0.19 -2.74 6.78
CA LEU A 51 -1.23 -3.47 6.04
C LEU A 51 -0.77 -3.90 4.66
N LEU A 52 -0.14 -2.99 3.89
CA LEU A 52 0.44 -3.31 2.58
C LEU A 52 1.55 -4.35 2.68
N LYS A 53 2.48 -4.19 3.63
CA LYS A 53 3.56 -5.16 3.89
C LYS A 53 3.00 -6.53 4.24
N ASN A 54 2.02 -6.61 5.14
CA ASN A 54 1.42 -7.88 5.56
C ASN A 54 0.71 -8.57 4.40
N TYR A 55 -0.03 -7.81 3.57
CA TYR A 55 -0.66 -8.35 2.37
C TYR A 55 0.35 -9.03 1.44
N VAL A 56 1.48 -8.37 1.18
CA VAL A 56 2.55 -8.89 0.33
C VAL A 56 3.20 -10.13 0.93
N LEU A 57 3.50 -10.12 2.23
CA LEU A 57 4.12 -11.25 2.91
C LEU A 57 3.20 -12.48 2.91
N GLU A 58 1.91 -12.31 3.16
CA GLU A 58 0.94 -13.39 3.09
C GLU A 58 0.81 -13.95 1.67
N LYS A 59 0.82 -13.10 0.65
CA LYS A 59 0.85 -13.56 -0.75
C LYS A 59 2.12 -14.34 -1.08
N SER A 60 3.28 -13.88 -0.62
CA SER A 60 4.55 -14.61 -0.79
C SER A 60 4.51 -15.98 -0.11
N LYS A 61 3.96 -16.07 1.12
CA LYS A 61 3.78 -17.34 1.83
C LYS A 61 2.84 -18.29 1.08
N GLN A 62 1.74 -17.79 0.52
CA GLN A 62 0.81 -18.58 -0.30
C GLN A 62 1.53 -19.15 -1.53
N ILE A 63 2.32 -18.32 -2.22
CA ILE A 63 3.08 -18.75 -3.40
C ILE A 63 4.13 -19.80 -3.05
N LYS A 64 4.84 -19.67 -1.92
CA LYS A 64 5.82 -20.67 -1.46
C LYS A 64 5.21 -22.03 -1.11
N LYS A 65 3.90 -22.09 -0.89
CA LYS A 65 3.17 -23.33 -0.55
C LYS A 65 2.52 -23.98 -1.78
N LEU A 66 2.52 -23.30 -2.93
CA LEU A 66 2.16 -23.91 -4.21
C LEU A 66 3.28 -24.86 -4.64
#